data_AF-A0A7J9WBM0-F1
#
_entry.id   AF-A0A7J9WBM0-F1
#
_cell.length_a   1.000
_cell.length_b   1.000
_cell.length_c   1.000
_cell.angle_alpha   90.00
_cell.angle_beta   90.00
_cell.angle_gamma   90.00
#
_symmetry.space_group_name_H-M   'P 1'
#
loop_
_entity.id
_entity.type
_entity.pdbx_description
1 polymer ?
#
loop_
_entity_poly.entity_id
_entity_poly.type
_entity_poly.pdbx_seq_one_letter_code
_entity_poly.pdbx_strand_id
1 'polypeptide(L)'
;MDEITRRVEQEAEAAARAATREETAGSVALWLAVLGSPGAWAGHLGVNYALEEWFACSPSAPDPGNILGVPVGTFSVLFNSTMLAVAVTAGVVAFACLRRPKDGEPERAERARWMAFAGVVEGALFTGIILLGYIPPLVLPACQTTP
;
A
#
# COMPACT_ATOMS: atom_id res chain seq x y z
N MET A 1 -10.27 -37.49 -36.47
CA MET A 1 -10.02 -36.62 -35.30
C MET A 1 -11.29 -35.80 -35.11
N ASP A 2 -12.07 -36.18 -34.10
CA ASP A 2 -13.47 -35.80 -33.97
C ASP A 2 -13.65 -34.39 -33.38
N GLU A 3 -14.77 -33.74 -33.70
CA GLU A 3 -15.13 -32.41 -33.18
C GLU A 3 -15.21 -32.40 -31.65
N ILE A 4 -15.62 -33.52 -31.06
CA ILE A 4 -15.71 -33.73 -29.62
C ILE A 4 -14.33 -33.61 -28.95
N THR A 5 -13.28 -34.19 -29.57
CA THR A 5 -11.92 -34.15 -29.02
C THR A 5 -11.39 -32.70 -28.96
N ARG A 6 -11.65 -31.89 -29.99
CA ARG A 6 -11.26 -30.47 -29.98
C ARG A 6 -11.95 -29.67 -28.88
N ARG A 7 -13.23 -29.93 -28.60
CA ARG A 7 -13.96 -29.22 -27.55
C ARG A 7 -13.38 -29.53 -26.16
N VAL A 8 -13.07 -30.80 -25.90
CA VAL A 8 -12.45 -31.22 -24.64
C VAL A 8 -11.07 -30.58 -24.47
N GLU A 9 -10.24 -30.52 -25.52
CA GLU A 9 -8.94 -29.85 -25.46
C GLU A 9 -9.09 -28.34 -25.20
N GLN A 10 -10.04 -27.67 -25.87
CA GLN A 10 -10.27 -26.24 -25.67
C GLN A 10 -10.78 -25.90 -24.26
N GLU A 11 -11.67 -26.72 -23.71
CA GLU A 11 -12.16 -26.56 -22.33
C GLU A 11 -11.05 -26.81 -21.31
N ALA A 12 -10.21 -27.82 -21.53
CA ALA A 12 -9.05 -28.11 -20.68
C ALA A 12 -8.03 -26.96 -20.72
N GLU A 13 -7.72 -26.42 -21.90
CA GLU A 13 -6.83 -25.25 -22.03
C GLU A 13 -7.41 -24.00 -21.37
N ALA A 14 -8.72 -23.74 -21.51
CA ALA A 14 -9.38 -22.61 -20.89
C ALA A 14 -9.36 -22.72 -19.36
N ALA A 15 -9.63 -23.90 -18.81
CA ALA A 15 -9.56 -24.18 -17.38
C ALA A 15 -8.13 -24.02 -16.85
N ALA A 16 -7.12 -24.53 -17.57
CA ALA A 16 -5.72 -24.37 -17.20
C ALA A 16 -5.30 -22.90 -17.14
N ARG A 17 -5.68 -22.09 -18.15
CA ARG A 17 -5.40 -20.65 -18.17
C ARG A 17 -6.09 -19.89 -17.03
N ALA A 18 -7.32 -20.27 -16.69
CA ALA A 18 -8.04 -19.68 -15.56
C ALA A 18 -7.34 -19.97 -14.23
N ALA A 19 -6.92 -21.21 -14.00
CA ALA A 19 -6.18 -21.61 -12.81
C ALA A 19 -4.85 -20.83 -12.68
N THR A 20 -4.05 -20.72 -13.75
CA THR A 20 -2.80 -19.95 -13.73
C THR A 20 -3.04 -18.46 -13.42
N ARG A 21 -4.16 -17.89 -13.90
CA ARG A 21 -4.51 -16.50 -13.63
C ARG A 21 -4.87 -16.28 -12.17
N GLU A 22 -5.61 -17.20 -11.55
CA GLU A 22 -5.93 -17.15 -10.12
C GLU A 22 -4.69 -17.29 -9.24
N GLU A 23 -3.78 -18.21 -9.57
CA GLU A 23 -2.50 -18.36 -8.86
C GLU A 23 -1.66 -17.08 -8.95
N THR A 24 -1.59 -16.47 -10.14
CA THR A 24 -0.85 -15.21 -10.35
C THR A 24 -1.48 -14.06 -9.55
N ALA A 25 -2.80 -13.93 -9.59
CA ALA A 25 -3.52 -12.91 -8.83
C ALA A 25 -3.33 -13.08 -7.31
N GLY A 26 -3.33 -14.32 -6.81
CA GLY A 26 -3.04 -14.64 -5.42
C GLY A 26 -1.61 -14.26 -5.02
N SER A 27 -0.64 -14.52 -5.88
CA SER A 27 0.76 -14.14 -5.66
C SER A 27 0.95 -12.62 -5.60
N VAL A 28 0.35 -11.88 -6.54
CA VAL A 28 0.39 -10.41 -6.55
C VAL A 28 -0.27 -9.83 -5.30
N ALA A 29 -1.42 -10.37 -4.87
CA ALA A 29 -2.08 -9.92 -3.65
C ALA A 29 -1.21 -10.11 -2.39
N LEU A 30 -0.47 -11.22 -2.29
CA LEU A 30 0.46 -11.46 -1.19
C LEU A 30 1.65 -10.48 -1.21
N TRP A 31 2.17 -10.15 -2.39
CA TRP A 31 3.22 -9.15 -2.52
C TRP A 31 2.72 -7.73 -2.20
N LEU A 32 1.49 -7.39 -2.56
CA LEU A 32 0.87 -6.13 -2.15
C LEU A 32 0.63 -6.06 -0.65
N ALA A 33 0.23 -7.18 -0.03
CA ALA A 33 0.02 -7.28 1.41
C ALA A 33 1.29 -7.00 2.22
N VAL A 34 2.45 -7.52 1.77
CA VAL A 34 3.75 -7.31 2.40
C VAL A 34 4.34 -5.95 1.98
N LEU A 35 4.38 -5.69 0.68
CA LEU A 35 4.94 -4.53 -0.02
C LEU A 35 4.29 -3.17 0.32
N GLY A 36 2.95 -3.19 0.39
CA GLY A 36 2.14 -2.00 0.28
C GLY A 36 2.29 -1.06 1.47
N SER A 37 2.30 -1.61 2.69
CA SER A 37 2.37 -0.82 3.92
C SER A 37 3.74 -0.16 4.14
N PRO A 38 4.89 -0.87 4.01
CA PRO A 38 6.22 -0.25 4.05
C PRO A 38 6.41 0.77 2.92
N GLY A 39 5.91 0.49 1.71
CA GLY A 39 5.97 1.42 0.59
C GLY A 39 5.18 2.70 0.84
N ALA A 40 3.96 2.58 1.38
CA ALA A 40 3.14 3.72 1.76
C ALA A 40 3.80 4.55 2.87
N TRP A 41 4.41 3.91 3.86
CA TRP A 41 5.17 4.60 4.90
C TRP A 41 6.41 5.32 4.36
N ALA A 42 7.19 4.69 3.48
CA ALA A 42 8.36 5.33 2.87
C ALA A 42 7.95 6.57 2.04
N GLY A 43 6.85 6.47 1.29
CA GLY A 43 6.27 7.59 0.57
C GLY A 43 5.79 8.70 1.51
N HIS A 44 5.07 8.32 2.57
CA HIS A 44 4.64 9.22 3.64
C HIS A 44 5.81 10.00 4.24
N LEU A 45 6.87 9.30 4.67
CA LEU A 45 8.05 9.92 5.26
C LEU A 45 8.77 10.85 4.27
N GLY A 46 9.07 10.34 3.07
CA GLY A 46 9.86 11.08 2.07
C GLY A 46 9.16 12.34 1.59
N VAL A 47 7.85 12.27 1.33
CA VAL A 47 7.09 13.44 0.88
C VAL A 47 6.90 14.45 2.00
N ASN A 48 6.53 14.04 3.22
CA ASN A 48 6.39 15.02 4.31
C ASN A 48 7.72 15.71 4.61
N TYR A 49 8.83 14.97 4.63
CA TYR A 49 10.15 15.56 4.80
C TYR A 49 10.47 16.58 3.69
N ALA A 50 10.19 16.25 2.44
CA ALA A 50 10.37 17.18 1.32
C ALA A 50 9.45 18.41 1.44
N LEU A 51 8.21 18.24 1.89
CA LEU A 51 7.26 19.34 2.09
C LEU A 51 7.76 20.34 3.15
N GLU A 52 8.25 19.83 4.28
CA GLU A 52 8.77 20.64 5.38
C GLU A 52 10.02 21.41 4.95
N GLU A 53 11.02 20.70 4.41
CA GLU A 53 12.32 21.30 4.09
C GLU A 53 12.24 22.27 2.89
N TRP A 54 11.49 21.91 1.84
CA TRP A 54 11.54 22.64 0.57
C TRP A 54 10.46 23.73 0.45
N PHE A 55 9.29 23.53 1.07
CA PHE A 55 8.14 24.40 0.85
C PHE A 55 7.67 25.14 2.11
N ALA A 56 7.83 24.54 3.29
CA ALA A 56 7.42 25.21 4.53
C ALA A 56 8.51 26.16 5.07
N CYS A 57 9.79 25.81 4.94
CA CYS A 57 10.87 26.51 5.65
C CYS A 57 12.03 26.98 4.76
N SER A 58 11.98 26.72 3.44
CA SER A 58 13.05 27.16 2.54
C SER A 58 12.97 28.68 2.27
N PRO A 59 14.07 29.44 2.44
CA PRO A 59 14.11 30.87 2.12
C PRO A 59 14.02 31.14 0.61
N SER A 60 14.18 30.12 -0.23
CA SER A 60 14.12 30.20 -1.69
C SER A 60 12.73 29.90 -2.25
N ALA A 61 11.75 29.56 -1.40
CA ALA A 61 10.40 29.26 -1.84
C ALA A 61 9.68 30.56 -2.28
N PRO A 62 9.11 30.61 -3.50
CA PRO A 62 8.45 31.82 -4.00
C PRO A 62 7.18 32.20 -3.21
N ASP A 63 6.55 31.25 -2.51
CA ASP A 63 5.43 31.47 -1.59
C ASP A 63 5.53 30.48 -0.40
N PRO A 64 6.26 30.83 0.67
CA PRO A 64 6.49 29.94 1.81
C PRO A 64 5.18 29.46 2.43
N GLY A 65 5.02 28.14 2.60
CA GLY A 65 3.81 27.54 3.16
C GLY A 65 2.68 27.28 2.17
N ASN A 66 2.85 27.62 0.88
CA ASN A 66 1.91 27.30 -0.19
C ASN A 66 2.57 26.52 -1.34
N ILE A 67 1.81 25.59 -1.91
CA ILE A 67 2.18 24.81 -3.10
C ILE A 67 1.11 25.04 -4.15
N LEU A 68 1.44 25.76 -5.22
CA LEU A 68 0.51 26.04 -6.34
C LEU A 68 -0.83 26.67 -5.89
N GLY A 69 -0.79 27.51 -4.84
CA GLY A 69 -1.98 28.15 -4.26
C GLY A 69 -2.76 27.29 -3.26
N VAL A 70 -2.24 26.11 -2.88
CA VAL A 70 -2.80 25.25 -1.83
C VAL A 70 -1.89 25.29 -0.60
N PRO A 71 -2.41 25.46 0.62
CA PRO A 71 -1.60 25.40 1.83
C PRO A 71 -0.87 24.05 1.96
N VAL A 72 0.42 24.08 2.30
CA VAL A 72 1.24 22.87 2.50
C VAL A 72 0.58 21.90 3.49
N GLY A 73 -0.07 22.43 4.53
CA GLY A 73 -0.83 21.63 5.50
C GLY A 73 -1.98 20.85 4.87
N THR A 74 -2.75 21.46 3.97
CA THR A 74 -3.85 20.78 3.26
C THR A 74 -3.32 19.68 2.35
N PHE A 75 -2.23 19.96 1.61
CA PHE A 75 -1.60 18.98 0.74
C PHE A 75 -1.04 17.79 1.55
N SER A 76 -0.35 18.06 2.65
CA SER A 76 0.18 17.03 3.56
C SER A 76 -0.94 16.16 4.12
N VAL A 77 -2.06 16.73 4.58
CA VAL A 77 -3.21 15.96 5.08
C VAL A 77 -3.79 15.06 3.99
N LEU A 78 -3.98 15.56 2.77
CA LEU A 78 -4.50 14.76 1.64
C LEU A 78 -3.56 13.62 1.26
N PHE A 79 -2.26 13.92 1.16
CA PHE A 79 -1.25 12.93 0.82
C PHE A 79 -1.15 11.85 1.91
N ASN A 80 -1.11 12.25 3.18
CA ASN A 80 -1.07 11.34 4.32
C ASN A 80 -2.32 10.48 4.40
N SER A 81 -3.49 11.02 4.05
CA SER A 81 -4.74 10.27 4.01
C SER A 81 -4.70 9.21 2.91
N THR A 82 -4.08 9.54 1.77
CA THR A 82 -3.88 8.60 0.67
C THR A 82 -2.93 7.48 1.07
N MET A 83 -1.79 7.80 1.69
CA MET A 83 -0.83 6.78 2.17
C MET A 83 -1.44 5.89 3.25
N LEU A 84 -2.22 6.47 4.16
CA LEU A 84 -2.97 5.73 5.17
C LEU A 84 -3.97 4.75 4.52
N ALA A 85 -4.72 5.20 3.51
CA ALA A 85 -5.65 4.35 2.78
C ALA A 85 -4.93 3.17 2.09
N VAL A 86 -3.75 3.40 1.51
CA VAL A 86 -2.92 2.34 0.90
C VAL A 86 -2.47 1.33 1.97
N ALA A 87 -1.93 1.78 3.11
CA ALA A 87 -1.48 0.90 4.19
C ALA A 87 -2.64 0.07 4.77
N VAL A 88 -3.80 0.69 5.01
CA VAL A 88 -5.00 -0.01 5.49
C VAL A 88 -5.48 -1.03 4.46
N THR A 89 -5.51 -0.67 3.18
CA THR A 89 -5.93 -1.59 2.12
C THR A 89 -4.98 -2.79 2.02
N ALA A 90 -3.67 -2.57 2.10
CA ALA A 90 -2.68 -3.65 2.13
C ALA A 90 -2.89 -4.58 3.34
N GLY A 91 -3.13 -4.03 4.54
CA GLY A 91 -3.44 -4.81 5.74
C GLY A 91 -4.76 -5.60 5.63
N VAL A 92 -5.80 -5.01 5.04
CA VAL A 92 -7.09 -5.67 4.78
C VAL A 92 -6.93 -6.82 3.78
N VAL A 93 -6.15 -6.62 2.71
CA VAL A 93 -5.81 -7.66 1.75
C VAL A 93 -5.04 -8.80 2.42
N ALA A 94 -4.05 -8.47 3.25
CA ALA A 94 -3.29 -9.46 4.03
C ALA A 94 -4.21 -10.30 4.93
N PHE A 95 -5.13 -9.64 5.64
CA PHE A 95 -6.09 -10.29 6.52
C PHE A 95 -7.09 -11.16 5.75
N ALA A 96 -7.58 -10.69 4.59
CA ALA A 96 -8.45 -11.47 3.72
C ALA A 96 -7.73 -12.73 3.18
N CYS A 97 -6.46 -12.61 2.78
CA CYS A 97 -5.61 -13.74 2.39
C CYS A 97 -5.38 -14.74 3.53
N LEU A 98 -5.29 -14.26 4.78
CA LEU A 98 -5.14 -15.11 5.96
C LEU A 98 -6.43 -15.87 6.31
N ARG A 99 -7.60 -15.27 6.04
CA ARG A 99 -8.93 -15.84 6.30
C ARG A 99 -9.39 -16.84 5.24
N ARG A 100 -8.78 -16.85 4.06
CA ARG A 100 -9.16 -17.76 2.97
C ARG A 100 -8.71 -19.20 3.27
N PRO A 101 -9.61 -20.19 3.17
CA PRO A 101 -9.21 -21.59 3.21
C PRO A 101 -8.27 -21.88 2.03
N LYS A 102 -7.23 -22.68 2.28
CA LYS A 102 -6.22 -23.02 1.28
C LYS A 102 -6.32 -24.48 0.92
N ASP A 103 -6.78 -24.73 -0.28
CA ASP A 103 -6.75 -26.04 -0.92
C ASP A 103 -5.50 -26.08 -1.80
N GLY A 104 -4.52 -26.93 -1.48
CA GLY A 104 -3.26 -27.00 -2.22
C GLY A 104 -2.11 -27.68 -1.48
N GLU A 105 -0.93 -27.72 -2.10
CA GLU A 105 0.27 -28.30 -1.52
C GLU A 105 0.63 -27.64 -0.17
N PRO A 106 0.94 -28.42 0.89
CA PRO A 106 1.13 -27.91 2.24
C PRO A 106 2.25 -26.86 2.32
N GLU A 107 3.34 -27.04 1.57
CA GLU A 107 4.50 -26.15 1.56
C GLU A 107 4.16 -24.76 1.00
N ARG A 108 3.42 -24.68 -0.11
CA ARG A 108 2.98 -23.41 -0.69
C ARG A 108 1.98 -22.70 0.23
N ALA A 109 1.09 -23.47 0.84
CA ALA A 109 0.08 -22.95 1.76
C ALA A 109 0.72 -22.32 3.00
N GLU A 110 1.76 -22.94 3.55
CA GLU A 110 2.54 -22.45 4.69
C GLU A 110 3.27 -21.15 4.35
N ARG A 111 4.02 -21.10 3.24
CA ARG A 111 4.70 -19.87 2.78
C ARG A 111 3.72 -18.71 2.61
N ALA A 112 2.61 -18.95 1.92
CA ALA A 112 1.60 -17.91 1.72
C ALA A 112 0.93 -17.49 3.03
N ARG A 113 0.89 -18.35 4.07
CA ARG A 113 0.31 -18.03 5.38
C ARG A 113 1.28 -17.16 6.16
N TRP A 114 2.57 -17.46 6.11
CA TRP A 114 3.61 -16.62 6.69
C TRP A 114 3.61 -15.23 6.06
N MET A 115 3.55 -15.12 4.73
CA MET A 115 3.49 -13.82 4.04
C MET A 115 2.23 -13.03 4.39
N ALA A 116 1.06 -13.68 4.45
CA ALA A 116 -0.18 -13.01 4.88
C ALA A 116 -0.10 -12.54 6.34
N PHE A 117 0.47 -13.33 7.23
CA PHE A 117 0.68 -12.95 8.63
C PHE A 117 1.64 -11.75 8.75
N ALA A 118 2.78 -11.80 8.06
CA ALA A 118 3.74 -10.69 8.00
C ALA A 118 3.05 -9.40 7.50
N GLY A 119 2.29 -9.48 6.41
CA GLY A 119 1.55 -8.33 5.88
C GLY A 119 0.50 -7.75 6.84
N VAL A 120 -0.15 -8.58 7.67
CA VAL A 120 -1.06 -8.08 8.73
C VAL A 120 -0.30 -7.33 9.81
N VAL A 121 0.82 -7.88 10.28
CA VAL A 121 1.65 -7.26 11.32
C VAL A 121 2.26 -5.94 10.82
N GLU A 122 2.85 -5.96 9.62
CA GLU A 122 3.40 -4.77 8.97
C GLU A 122 2.30 -3.74 8.68
N GLY A 123 1.15 -4.16 8.17
CA GLY A 123 -0.01 -3.30 7.94
C GLY A 123 -0.46 -2.58 9.21
N ALA A 124 -0.60 -3.31 10.32
CA ALA A 124 -0.95 -2.71 11.60
C ALA A 124 0.12 -1.72 12.10
N LEU A 125 1.39 -2.10 12.01
CA LEU A 125 2.53 -1.28 12.44
C LEU A 125 2.61 0.03 11.65
N PHE A 126 2.65 -0.04 10.32
CA PHE A 126 2.83 1.13 9.47
C PHE A 126 1.59 2.02 9.44
N THR A 127 0.37 1.45 9.54
CA THR A 127 -0.85 2.23 9.75
C THR A 127 -0.74 3.04 11.04
N GLY A 128 -0.29 2.41 12.13
CA GLY A 128 -0.04 3.11 13.40
C GLY A 128 0.97 4.24 13.26
N ILE A 129 2.11 3.99 12.59
CA ILE A 129 3.14 5.02 12.38
C ILE A 129 2.61 6.19 11.54
N ILE A 130 1.88 5.92 10.45
CA ILE A 130 1.29 6.97 9.61
C ILE A 130 0.28 7.80 10.41
N LEU A 131 -0.52 7.17 11.28
CA LEU A 131 -1.44 7.88 12.18
C LEU A 131 -0.69 8.78 13.17
N LEU A 132 0.42 8.32 13.75
CA LEU A 132 1.29 9.16 14.58
C LEU A 132 1.85 10.36 13.80
N GLY A 133 2.07 10.21 12.49
CA GLY A 133 2.50 11.29 11.60
C GLY A 133 1.52 12.47 11.47
N TYR A 134 0.28 12.34 11.94
CA TYR A 134 -0.66 13.46 12.02
C TYR A 134 -0.44 14.33 13.26
N ILE A 135 0.31 13.85 14.27
CA ILE A 135 0.53 14.60 15.51
C ILE A 135 1.35 15.87 15.28
N PRO A 136 2.52 15.84 14.60
CA PRO A 136 3.34 17.03 14.41
C PRO A 136 2.60 18.25 13.84
N PRO A 137 1.82 18.15 12.74
CA PRO A 137 1.11 19.32 12.19
C PRO A 137 -0.02 19.84 13.09
N LEU A 138 -0.47 19.06 14.08
CA LEU A 138 -1.52 19.49 15.03
C LEU A 138 -0.95 20.20 16.26
N VAL A 139 0.31 19.91 16.64
CA VAL A 139 0.92 20.42 17.88
C VAL A 139 2.03 21.45 17.63
N LEU A 140 2.68 21.41 16.47
CA LEU A 140 3.79 22.30 16.13
C LEU A 140 3.31 23.39 15.16
N PRO A 141 3.46 24.69 15.51
CA PRO A 141 3.25 25.75 14.54
C PRO A 141 4.30 25.63 13.43
N ALA A 142 3.84 25.51 12.19
CA ALA A 142 4.73 25.49 11.02
C ALA A 142 5.56 26.79 10.98
N CYS A 143 6.87 26.62 10.83
CA CYS A 143 7.91 27.64 10.68
C CYS A 143 7.47 29.09 10.97
N GLN A 144 7.72 29.54 12.21
CA GLN A 144 7.68 30.96 12.56
C GLN A 144 8.88 31.63 11.87
N THR A 145 8.66 32.37 10.79
CA THR A 145 9.66 33.29 10.26
C THR A 145 9.92 34.37 11.31
N THR A 146 11.00 34.21 12.08
CA THR A 146 11.47 35.27 12.97
C THR A 146 11.86 36.48 12.10
N PRO A 147 11.33 37.68 12.35
CA PRO A 147 11.63 38.89 11.57
C PRO A 147 13.09 39.31 11.66
#